data_AF-A0A4S0UWJ9-F1
#
_entry.id   AF-A0A4S0UWJ9-F1
#
_cell.length_a   1.000
_cell.length_b   1.000
_cell.length_c   1.000
_cell.angle_alpha   90.00
_cell.angle_beta   90.00
_cell.angle_gamma   90.00
#
_symmetry.space_group_name_H-M   'P 1'
#
loop_
_entity.id
_entity.type
_entity.pdbx_description
1 polymer ?
#
loop_
_entity_poly.entity_id
_entity_poly.type
_entity_poly.pdbx_seq_one_letter_code
_entity_poly.pdbx_strand_id
1 'polypeptide(L)'
;IAAAKARFGVGAPETPKAVSASDATLIWSGPDQFFVLSKGGKHTMESLTPGFAGSASLSEQSHARALISISGEKARAIFAKLSSIDLHPDVFGVGTAAATSMDHTSVTLW
;
A
#
# COMPACT_ATOMS: atom_id res chain seq x y z
N ILE A 1 8.31 9.36 8.62
CA ILE A 1 7.43 8.82 9.70
C ILE A 1 6.56 9.91 10.36
N ALA A 2 7.15 10.98 10.92
CA ALA A 2 6.38 12.04 11.62
C ALA A 2 5.35 12.77 10.75
N ALA A 3 5.72 13.16 9.52
CA ALA A 3 4.81 13.84 8.58
C ALA A 3 3.58 12.98 8.23
N ALA A 4 3.76 11.67 8.01
CA ALA A 4 2.65 10.76 7.74
C ALA A 4 1.69 10.65 8.94
N LYS A 5 2.23 10.55 10.16
CA LYS A 5 1.41 10.53 11.38
C LYS A 5 0.64 11.84 11.56
N ALA A 6 1.27 12.98 11.31
CA ALA A 6 0.60 14.27 11.36
C ALA A 6 -0.51 14.39 10.29
N ARG A 7 -0.26 13.88 9.07
CA ARG A 7 -1.19 14.02 7.95
C ARG A 7 -2.38 13.05 7.99
N PHE A 8 -2.12 11.80 8.38
CA PHE A 8 -3.07 10.69 8.26
C PHE A 8 -3.51 10.13 9.62
N GLY A 9 -2.97 10.64 10.73
CA GLY A 9 -3.23 10.13 12.09
C GLY A 9 -2.55 8.79 12.41
N VAL A 10 -1.91 8.16 11.43
CA VAL A 10 -1.22 6.86 11.55
C VAL A 10 0.22 6.98 11.04
N GLY A 11 1.13 6.23 11.65
CA GLY A 11 2.53 6.18 11.19
C GLY A 11 2.63 5.57 9.79
N ALA A 12 3.64 6.00 9.04
CA ALA A 12 4.03 5.30 7.81
C ALA A 12 4.47 3.85 8.17
N PRO A 13 4.10 2.83 7.37
CA PRO A 13 4.55 1.48 7.64
C PRO A 13 6.05 1.38 7.41
N GLU A 14 6.78 0.83 8.38
CA GLU A 14 8.24 0.60 8.31
C GLU A 14 8.59 -0.83 7.90
N THR A 15 7.62 -1.74 8.03
CA THR A 15 7.71 -3.16 7.65
C THR A 15 6.63 -3.49 6.61
N PRO A 16 6.73 -4.60 5.88
CA PRO A 16 5.77 -5.02 4.84
C PRO A 16 4.31 -5.17 5.32
N LYS A 17 3.60 -4.04 5.40
CA LYS A 17 2.25 -3.90 5.95
C LYS A 17 1.48 -2.80 5.22
N ALA A 18 0.16 -2.93 5.24
CA ALA A 18 -0.78 -1.88 4.87
C ALA A 18 -1.53 -1.39 6.12
N VAL A 19 -1.52 -0.07 6.34
CA VAL A 19 -2.14 0.58 7.49
C VAL A 19 -3.30 1.43 6.99
N SER A 20 -4.50 1.14 7.49
CA SER A 20 -5.70 1.92 7.16
C SER A 20 -5.79 3.18 8.02
N ALA A 21 -6.02 4.31 7.37
CA ALA A 21 -6.44 5.57 7.99
C ALA A 21 -7.92 5.85 7.68
N SER A 22 -8.45 6.95 8.23
CA SER A 22 -9.83 7.38 8.00
C SER A 22 -10.11 7.65 6.52
N ASP A 23 -9.20 8.33 5.81
CA ASP A 23 -9.36 8.79 4.43
C ASP A 23 -8.27 8.31 3.46
N ALA A 24 -7.38 7.42 3.91
CA ALA A 24 -6.33 6.83 3.09
C ALA A 24 -5.96 5.41 3.56
N THR A 25 -5.18 4.71 2.75
CA THR A 25 -4.42 3.52 3.16
C THR A 25 -2.95 3.77 2.84
N LEU A 26 -2.07 3.56 3.82
CA LEU A 26 -0.62 3.63 3.63
C LEU A 26 -0.09 2.22 3.41
N ILE A 27 0.59 1.98 2.29
CA ILE A 27 1.00 0.63 1.87
C ILE A 27 2.52 0.62 1.72
N TRP A 28 3.20 -0.22 2.50
CA TRP A 28 4.66 -0.37 2.41
C TRP A 28 5.10 -0.78 1.00
N SER A 29 6.13 -0.14 0.47
CA SER A 29 6.71 -0.45 -0.85
C SER A 29 8.23 -0.64 -0.83
N GLY A 30 8.88 -0.40 0.30
CA GLY A 30 10.32 -0.55 0.48
C GLY A 30 10.80 0.15 1.75
N PRO A 31 12.07 0.00 2.13
CA PRO A 31 12.69 0.82 3.17
C PRO A 31 12.48 2.31 2.87
N ASP A 32 11.95 3.05 3.85
CA ASP A 32 11.61 4.48 3.74
C ASP A 32 10.64 4.84 2.59
N GLN A 33 9.89 3.87 2.07
CA GLN A 33 8.99 4.04 0.94
C GLN A 33 7.62 3.42 1.19
N PHE A 34 6.57 4.19 0.86
CA PHE A 34 5.19 3.73 0.95
C PHE A 34 4.32 4.43 -0.10
N PHE A 35 3.25 3.78 -0.51
CA PHE A 35 2.17 4.39 -1.28
C PHE A 35 1.09 4.97 -0.36
N VAL A 36 0.46 6.04 -0.83
CA VAL A 36 -0.78 6.58 -0.26
C VAL A 36 -1.91 6.29 -1.23
N LEU A 37 -2.80 5.36 -0.88
CA LEU A 37 -4.04 5.16 -1.60
C LEU A 37 -5.13 6.07 -1.00
N SER A 38 -5.46 7.16 -1.69
CA SER A 38 -6.47 8.11 -1.23
C SER A 38 -7.88 7.56 -1.39
N LYS A 39 -8.68 7.57 -0.32
CA LYS A 39 -10.11 7.24 -0.41
C LYS A 39 -10.89 8.41 -1.01
N GLY A 40 -11.59 8.17 -2.11
CA GLY A 40 -12.39 9.19 -2.79
C GLY A 40 -11.61 10.39 -3.31
N GLY A 41 -10.30 10.23 -3.62
CA GLY A 41 -9.47 11.29 -4.20
C GLY A 41 -9.20 12.51 -3.31
N LYS A 42 -9.47 12.41 -2.00
CA LYS A 42 -9.29 13.51 -1.03
C LYS A 42 -7.85 14.03 -0.92
N HIS A 43 -6.86 13.22 -1.25
CA HIS A 43 -5.45 13.58 -1.16
C HIS A 43 -4.85 13.71 -2.55
N THR A 44 -4.71 14.94 -3.01
CA THR A 44 -3.98 15.29 -4.24
C THR A 44 -2.52 15.59 -3.93
N MET A 45 -1.67 15.58 -4.97
CA MET A 45 -0.26 15.98 -4.85
C MET A 45 -0.12 17.37 -4.21
N GLU A 46 -0.92 18.34 -4.67
CA GLU A 46 -0.94 19.71 -4.15
C GLU A 46 -1.29 19.75 -2.66
N SER A 47 -2.25 18.93 -2.21
CA SER A 47 -2.67 18.88 -0.81
C SER A 47 -1.63 18.23 0.11
N LEU A 48 -0.80 17.32 -0.41
CA LEU A 48 0.19 16.58 0.38
C LEU A 48 1.55 17.25 0.40
N THR A 49 1.94 17.92 -0.69
CA THR A 49 3.29 18.48 -0.86
C THR A 49 3.75 19.35 0.31
N PRO A 50 2.94 20.31 0.83
CA PRO A 50 3.37 21.15 1.94
C PRO A 50 3.66 20.37 3.23
N GLY A 51 2.87 19.32 3.51
CA GLY A 51 3.01 18.52 4.74
C GLY A 51 4.24 17.60 4.74
N PHE A 52 4.81 17.34 3.57
CA PHE A 52 5.97 16.46 3.40
C PHE A 52 7.25 17.18 2.95
N ALA A 53 7.17 18.47 2.64
CA ALA A 53 8.30 19.27 2.18
C ALA A 53 9.53 19.11 3.11
N GLY A 54 10.69 18.82 2.52
CA GLY A 54 11.95 18.61 3.24
C GLY A 54 12.07 17.27 3.98
N SER A 55 11.02 16.45 4.02
CA SER A 55 11.03 15.14 4.71
C SER A 55 10.85 13.94 3.78
N ALA A 56 10.29 14.14 2.59
CA ALA A 56 10.10 13.10 1.59
C ALA A 56 10.05 13.69 0.17
N SER A 57 10.38 12.84 -0.81
CA SER A 57 10.04 13.08 -2.22
C SER A 57 8.68 12.48 -2.52
N LEU A 58 7.82 13.22 -3.22
CA LEU A 58 6.48 12.77 -3.59
C LEU A 58 6.37 12.57 -5.10
N SER A 59 5.63 11.54 -5.52
CA SER A 59 5.37 11.25 -6.93
C SER A 59 3.94 10.75 -7.10
N GLU A 60 3.24 11.32 -8.08
CA GLU A 60 1.87 10.94 -8.43
C GLU A 60 1.92 9.65 -9.24
N GLN A 61 1.10 8.66 -8.90
CA GLN A 61 1.15 7.31 -9.50
C GLN A 61 -0.25 6.78 -9.89
N SER A 62 -1.29 7.61 -9.85
CA SER A 62 -2.67 7.19 -10.11
C SER A 62 -2.89 6.70 -11.53
N HIS A 63 -2.13 7.21 -12.51
CA HIS A 63 -2.17 6.73 -13.89
C HIS A 63 -1.18 5.59 -14.17
N ALA A 64 -0.25 5.31 -13.26
CA ALA A 64 0.77 4.28 -13.45
C ALA A 64 0.32 2.90 -12.95
N ARG A 65 -0.79 2.83 -12.18
CA ARG A 65 -1.23 1.61 -11.50
C ARG A 65 -2.75 1.43 -11.57
N ALA A 66 -3.17 0.18 -11.66
CA ALA A 66 -4.57 -0.21 -11.50
C ALA A 66 -4.78 -0.87 -10.12
N LEU A 67 -5.94 -0.61 -9.52
CA LEU A 67 -6.38 -1.27 -8.29
C LEU A 67 -7.39 -2.37 -8.65
N ILE A 68 -7.05 -3.62 -8.30
CA ILE A 68 -7.94 -4.78 -8.46
C ILE A 68 -8.25 -5.31 -7.06
N SER A 69 -9.54 -5.34 -6.70
CA SER A 69 -10.01 -5.89 -5.43
C SER A 69 -10.61 -7.27 -5.66
N ILE A 70 -10.11 -8.27 -4.94
CA ILE A 70 -10.59 -9.66 -5.00
C ILE A 70 -11.03 -10.08 -3.60
N SER A 71 -12.22 -10.65 -3.49
CA SER A 71 -12.79 -11.12 -2.23
C SER A 71 -13.50 -12.45 -2.40
N GLY A 72 -13.77 -13.13 -1.27
CA GLY A 72 -14.42 -14.42 -1.22
C GLY A 72 -13.50 -15.55 -0.75
N GLU A 73 -14.09 -16.67 -0.36
CA GLU A 73 -13.42 -17.81 0.28
C GLU A 73 -12.28 -18.40 -0.57
N LYS A 74 -12.38 -18.31 -1.90
CA LYS A 74 -11.41 -18.86 -2.85
C LYS A 74 -10.31 -17.88 -3.26
N ALA A 75 -10.32 -16.63 -2.77
CA ALA A 75 -9.38 -15.60 -3.22
C ALA A 75 -7.92 -16.02 -3.00
N ARG A 76 -7.58 -16.52 -1.80
CA ARG A 76 -6.22 -17.00 -1.48
C ARG A 76 -5.78 -18.16 -2.38
N ALA A 77 -6.68 -19.10 -2.65
CA ALA A 77 -6.40 -20.25 -3.50
C ALA A 77 -6.11 -19.86 -4.96
N ILE A 78 -6.72 -18.77 -5.45
CA ILE A 78 -6.43 -18.23 -6.78
C ILE A 78 -5.06 -17.54 -6.79
N PHE A 79 -4.79 -16.68 -5.81
CA PHE A 79 -3.50 -15.98 -5.73
C PHE A 79 -2.31 -16.93 -5.55
N ALA A 80 -2.49 -18.05 -4.85
CA ALA A 80 -1.45 -19.08 -4.70
C ALA A 80 -1.05 -19.74 -6.03
N LYS A 81 -1.86 -19.63 -7.09
CA LYS A 81 -1.50 -20.08 -8.44
C LYS A 81 -0.68 -19.06 -9.23
N LEU A 82 -0.73 -17.79 -8.82
CA LEU A 82 -0.15 -16.67 -9.55
C LEU A 82 1.08 -16.08 -8.87
N SER A 83 1.21 -16.27 -7.55
CA SER A 83 2.26 -15.71 -6.72
C SER A 83 3.08 -16.82 -6.05
N SER A 84 4.37 -16.56 -5.86
CA SER A 84 5.29 -17.46 -5.14
C SER A 84 5.36 -17.18 -3.63
N ILE A 85 4.73 -16.10 -3.15
CA ILE A 85 4.76 -15.76 -1.72
C ILE A 85 3.81 -16.66 -0.93
N ASP A 86 4.16 -16.94 0.32
CA ASP A 86 3.30 -17.70 1.22
C ASP A 86 2.07 -16.85 1.62
N LEU A 87 0.89 -17.31 1.21
CA LEU A 87 -0.39 -16.67 1.48
C LEU A 87 -1.15 -17.32 2.64
N HIS A 88 -0.50 -18.20 3.42
CA HIS A 88 -1.09 -18.79 4.62
C HIS A 88 -1.51 -17.67 5.60
N PRO A 89 -2.67 -17.77 6.28
CA PRO A 89 -3.13 -16.72 7.19
C PRO A 89 -2.15 -16.33 8.30
N ASP A 90 -1.33 -17.27 8.76
CA ASP A 90 -0.31 -17.03 9.80
C ASP A 90 0.92 -16.26 9.28
N VAL A 91 1.15 -16.26 7.95
CA VAL A 91 2.29 -15.56 7.31
C VAL A 91 1.82 -14.28 6.62
N PHE A 92 0.75 -14.35 5.82
CA PHE A 92 0.11 -13.23 5.14
C PHE A 92 -1.27 -12.93 5.73
N GLY A 93 -1.25 -12.50 6.99
CA GLY A 93 -2.44 -12.09 7.73
C GLY A 93 -3.01 -10.76 7.23
N VAL A 94 -4.20 -10.41 7.73
CA VAL A 94 -4.84 -9.12 7.42
C VAL A 94 -3.90 -7.95 7.76
N GLY A 95 -3.75 -7.01 6.82
CA GLY A 95 -2.88 -5.84 6.99
C GLY A 95 -1.41 -6.08 6.62
N THR A 96 -1.05 -7.26 6.13
CA THR A 96 0.26 -7.51 5.51
C THR A 96 0.30 -6.88 4.12
N ALA A 97 1.47 -6.43 3.68
CA ALA A 97 1.68 -6.00 2.30
C ALA A 97 2.97 -6.60 1.77
N ALA A 98 3.06 -6.85 0.47
CA ALA A 98 4.27 -7.30 -0.20
C ALA A 98 4.42 -6.69 -1.58
N ALA A 99 5.62 -6.20 -1.87
CA ALA A 99 6.08 -6.02 -3.25
C ALA A 99 6.48 -7.41 -3.78
N THR A 100 5.76 -7.91 -4.77
CA THR A 100 5.93 -9.26 -5.34
C THR A 100 5.71 -9.23 -6.84
N SER A 101 5.81 -10.38 -7.49
CA SER A 101 5.30 -10.60 -8.84
C SER A 101 4.09 -11.53 -8.82
N MET A 102 3.21 -11.35 -9.81
CA MET A 102 2.17 -12.29 -10.18
C MET A 102 2.23 -12.49 -11.70
N ASP A 103 2.41 -13.73 -12.15
CA ASP A 103 2.56 -14.06 -13.58
C ASP A 103 3.53 -13.10 -14.31
N HIS A 104 4.77 -13.03 -13.82
CA HIS A 104 5.85 -12.16 -14.32
C HIS A 104 5.59 -10.64 -14.26
N THR A 105 4.45 -10.20 -13.71
CA THR A 105 4.11 -8.79 -13.56
C THR A 105 4.34 -8.33 -12.13
N SER A 106 5.07 -7.23 -11.95
CA SER A 106 5.29 -6.64 -10.62
C SER A 106 3.99 -6.08 -10.04
N VAL A 107 3.64 -6.51 -8.83
CA VAL A 107 2.45 -6.07 -8.11
C VAL A 107 2.78 -5.70 -6.67
N THR A 108 1.91 -4.91 -6.07
CA THR A 108 1.88 -4.72 -4.62
C THR A 108 0.61 -5.39 -4.13
N LEU A 109 0.74 -6.46 -3.35
CA LEU A 109 -0.38 -7.19 -2.77
C LEU A 109 -0.56 -6.77 -1.30
N TRP A 110 -1.79 -6.53 -0.86
CA TRP A 110 -2.13 -6.26 0.54
C TRP A 110 -3.58 -6.62 0.88
#